data_AF-A0A2L2TVU2-F1
#
_entry.id   AF-A0A2L2TVU2-F1
#
_cell.length_a   1.000
_cell.length_b   1.000
_cell.length_c   1.000
_cell.angle_alpha   90.00
_cell.angle_beta   90.00
_cell.angle_gamma   90.00
#
_symmetry.space_group_name_H-M   'P 1'
#
loop_
_entity.id
_entity.type
_entity.pdbx_description
1 polymer ?
#
loop_
_entity_poly.entity_id
_entity_poly.type
_entity_poly.pdbx_seq_one_letter_code
_entity_poly.pdbx_strand_id
1 'polypeptide(L)'
;MDFRDNGFEGTLAQHSDDISQGSETPKNSPSTNEFRVVEEARVGSFRRHSEENVDAQGPAVRRRTDHLVGIAARLSDTVADWLGHPSLHQGESLYEHLDLAHNRSIDVESQYRQLQMDHQTLQKKFQEAATKLAETVRERNELQKLVDIANCTGAVKTSDDTIRSKWKQLDYNICAMVRALAKYPTRCPTDPVTKERLEAIVSSWRKLLEEDDYKEFLITAYLWAIVNEEIFQSGSRFWGGGFLRGLKNMRRRLAEIAPETDRPSRSEPTMKHVAKWSAQGTVLLGHFYGRDKKAPKRRAAYELDKLEQFCNIAAEKTDTDFLREMKSIVETALDLDEMLMSSMAILSIQWPETGQSKSLPYDADGMDAVVLWHTLGNRLPRLPLPS
;
A
#
# COMPACT_ATOMS: atom_id res chain seq x y z
N MET A 1 17.17 59.87 2.91
CA MET A 1 16.33 59.37 1.81
C MET A 1 16.45 57.86 1.85
N ASP A 2 15.91 57.17 2.86
CA ASP A 2 14.49 57.03 3.25
C ASP A 2 13.59 56.67 2.08
N PHE A 3 13.04 55.45 2.10
CA PHE A 3 11.62 55.24 2.46
C PHE A 3 11.36 53.80 2.92
N ARG A 4 10.49 53.70 3.93
CA ARG A 4 9.89 52.52 4.55
C ARG A 4 8.65 52.02 3.79
N ASP A 5 8.20 50.84 4.24
CA ASP A 5 6.83 50.48 4.68
C ASP A 5 5.83 49.76 3.76
N ASN A 6 5.36 48.63 4.31
CA ASN A 6 4.00 48.07 4.46
C ASN A 6 3.03 47.89 3.28
N GLY A 7 2.34 46.75 3.30
CA GLY A 7 1.05 46.56 2.60
C GLY A 7 0.48 45.14 2.70
N PHE A 8 -0.29 44.87 3.74
CA PHE A 8 -1.28 43.79 3.82
C PHE A 8 -2.54 44.21 3.05
N GLU A 9 -3.06 43.36 2.16
CA GLU A 9 -4.45 43.30 1.66
C GLU A 9 -4.51 42.05 0.74
N GLY A 10 -5.36 41.03 0.88
CA GLY A 10 -6.63 40.94 1.59
C GLY A 10 -7.80 41.07 0.63
N THR A 11 -8.01 40.12 -0.30
CA THR A 11 -9.24 40.08 -1.11
C THR A 11 -9.80 38.67 -1.18
N LEU A 12 -10.96 38.50 -0.51
CA LEU A 12 -11.90 37.40 -0.67
C LEU A 12 -12.38 37.31 -2.13
N ALA A 13 -12.48 36.08 -2.64
CA ALA A 13 -13.45 35.75 -3.68
C ALA A 13 -14.29 34.58 -3.18
N GLN A 14 -15.53 34.90 -2.81
CA GLN A 14 -16.63 33.96 -2.69
C GLN A 14 -16.87 33.29 -4.05
N HIS A 15 -16.98 31.96 -4.08
CA HIS A 15 -17.88 31.32 -5.02
C HIS A 15 -18.47 30.06 -4.42
N SER A 16 -19.78 29.98 -4.59
CA SER A 16 -20.76 29.22 -3.83
C SER A 16 -20.65 27.70 -3.95
N ASP A 17 -20.93 27.07 -2.81
CA ASP A 17 -21.44 25.71 -2.70
C ASP A 17 -22.76 25.55 -3.46
N ASP A 18 -22.87 24.47 -4.24
CA ASP A 18 -24.15 23.86 -4.56
C ASP A 18 -24.06 22.37 -4.18
N ILE A 19 -24.53 22.09 -2.96
CA ILE A 19 -24.55 20.78 -2.32
C ILE A 19 -25.80 20.05 -2.82
N SER A 20 -25.61 19.03 -3.66
CA SER A 20 -26.65 18.04 -3.93
C SER A 20 -26.67 17.03 -2.78
N GLN A 21 -27.75 17.06 -1.99
CA GLN A 21 -28.04 16.12 -0.91
C GLN A 21 -28.21 14.69 -1.46
N GLY A 22 -27.24 13.82 -1.17
CA GLY A 22 -27.39 12.37 -1.21
C GLY A 22 -27.20 11.83 0.20
N SER A 23 -28.30 11.42 0.84
CA SER A 23 -28.36 10.91 2.21
C SER A 23 -27.56 9.62 2.39
N GLU A 24 -26.35 9.71 2.95
CA GLU A 24 -25.67 8.56 3.56
C GLU A 24 -25.83 8.63 5.07
N THR A 25 -26.64 7.72 5.60
CA THR A 25 -26.80 7.50 7.04
C THR A 25 -25.50 6.86 7.57
N PRO A 26 -24.68 7.56 8.37
CA PRO A 26 -23.49 6.95 8.94
C PRO A 26 -23.95 6.04 10.07
N LYS A 27 -23.83 4.71 9.89
CA LYS A 27 -23.88 3.78 11.01
C LYS A 27 -22.58 3.90 11.81
N ASN A 28 -22.46 5.00 12.55
CA ASN A 28 -21.49 5.13 13.63
C ASN A 28 -21.87 4.11 14.69
N SER A 29 -21.06 3.06 14.85
CA SER A 29 -21.28 2.10 15.93
C SER A 29 -21.11 2.84 17.27
N PRO A 30 -22.03 2.65 18.24
CA PRO A 30 -22.04 3.42 19.48
C PRO A 30 -20.73 3.30 20.27
N SER A 31 -20.02 2.16 20.17
CA SER A 31 -18.74 1.93 20.86
C SER A 31 -17.59 2.78 20.31
N THR A 32 -17.50 3.00 19.00
CA THR A 32 -16.47 3.88 18.39
C THR A 32 -16.71 5.36 18.71
N ASN A 33 -17.98 5.78 18.80
CA ASN A 33 -18.31 7.15 19.15
C ASN A 33 -18.07 7.41 20.64
N GLU A 34 -18.43 6.47 21.52
CA GLU A 34 -18.12 6.55 22.95
C GLU A 34 -16.62 6.56 23.21
N PHE A 35 -15.83 5.71 22.53
CA PHE A 35 -14.38 5.69 22.70
C PHE A 35 -13.73 6.99 22.24
N ARG A 36 -14.20 7.54 21.10
CA ARG A 36 -13.73 8.82 20.58
C ARG A 36 -14.09 10.00 21.48
N VAL A 37 -15.29 10.00 22.07
CA VAL A 37 -15.71 11.04 23.03
C VAL A 37 -14.90 10.95 24.33
N VAL A 38 -14.61 9.74 24.81
CA VAL A 38 -13.78 9.54 26.02
C VAL A 38 -12.33 9.95 25.77
N GLU A 39 -11.78 9.68 24.59
CA GLU A 39 -10.42 10.10 24.20
C GLU A 39 -10.31 11.61 23.92
N GLU A 40 -11.29 12.22 23.23
CA GLU A 40 -11.37 13.67 23.04
C GLU A 40 -11.49 14.40 24.39
N ALA A 41 -12.25 13.84 25.33
CA ALA A 41 -12.32 14.34 26.70
C ALA A 41 -10.98 14.20 27.43
N ARG A 42 -10.23 13.12 27.20
CA ARG A 42 -8.92 12.88 27.83
C ARG A 42 -7.85 13.82 27.30
N VAL A 43 -7.77 14.00 25.97
CA VAL A 43 -6.87 14.95 25.30
C VAL A 43 -7.25 16.39 25.66
N GLY A 44 -8.55 16.69 25.69
CA GLY A 44 -9.07 17.98 26.15
C GLY A 44 -8.70 18.26 27.62
N SER A 45 -8.78 17.26 28.50
CA SER A 45 -8.38 17.39 29.90
C SER A 45 -6.87 17.58 30.05
N PHE A 46 -6.05 16.88 29.26
CA PHE A 46 -4.60 17.02 29.32
C PHE A 46 -4.15 18.37 28.78
N ARG A 47 -4.77 18.85 27.69
CA ARG A 47 -4.54 20.18 27.14
C ARG A 47 -4.95 21.27 28.13
N ARG A 48 -6.14 21.16 28.74
CA ARG A 48 -6.57 22.08 29.82
C ARG A 48 -5.62 22.03 30.99
N HIS A 49 -5.20 20.86 31.43
CA HIS A 49 -4.30 20.74 32.58
C HIS A 49 -2.91 21.31 32.29
N SER A 50 -2.45 21.22 31.03
CA SER A 50 -1.21 21.86 30.58
C SER A 50 -1.36 23.38 30.46
N GLU A 51 -2.46 23.88 29.90
CA GLU A 51 -2.77 25.30 29.78
C GLU A 51 -2.95 25.93 31.18
N GLU A 52 -3.68 25.28 32.09
CA GLU A 52 -3.83 25.69 33.50
C GLU A 52 -2.50 25.69 34.26
N ASN A 53 -1.57 24.75 34.00
CA ASN A 53 -0.26 24.76 34.64
C ASN A 53 0.63 25.92 34.13
N VAL A 54 0.55 26.22 32.83
CA VAL A 54 1.26 27.36 32.22
C VAL A 54 0.66 28.67 32.73
N ASP A 55 -0.66 28.77 32.81
CA ASP A 55 -1.38 29.93 33.33
C ASP A 55 -1.25 30.09 34.86
N ALA A 56 -1.03 29.01 35.61
CA ALA A 56 -0.75 29.06 37.04
C ALA A 56 0.70 29.48 37.35
N GLN A 57 1.66 29.10 36.50
CA GLN A 57 3.06 29.46 36.70
C GLN A 57 3.45 30.81 36.08
N GLY A 58 2.74 31.27 35.04
CA GLY A 58 2.96 32.57 34.40
C GLY A 58 2.91 33.77 35.38
N PRO A 59 1.89 33.89 36.25
CA PRO A 59 1.81 34.94 37.27
C PRO A 59 2.91 34.87 38.31
N ALA A 60 3.36 33.67 38.68
CA ALA A 60 4.44 33.48 39.65
C ALA A 60 5.80 33.90 39.06
N VAL A 61 6.05 33.57 37.80
CA VAL A 61 7.24 34.01 37.07
C VAL A 61 7.20 35.52 36.85
N ARG A 62 6.06 36.08 36.42
CA ARG A 62 5.90 37.53 36.22
C ARG A 62 6.10 38.32 37.51
N ARG A 63 5.52 37.88 38.63
CA ARG A 63 5.75 38.49 39.96
C ARG A 63 7.22 38.45 40.38
N ARG A 64 7.94 37.37 40.08
CA ARG A 64 9.39 37.29 40.37
C ARG A 64 10.19 38.23 39.47
N THR A 65 9.85 38.33 38.19
CA THR A 65 10.48 39.30 37.28
C THR A 65 10.21 40.75 37.72
N ASP A 66 8.97 41.08 38.06
CA ASP A 66 8.59 42.42 38.54
C ASP A 66 9.29 42.75 39.87
N HIS A 67 9.48 41.76 40.74
CA HIS A 67 10.24 41.90 41.98
C HIS A 67 11.73 42.19 41.72
N LEU A 68 12.35 41.49 40.77
CA LEU A 68 13.75 41.71 40.37
C LEU A 68 13.94 43.10 39.72
N VAL A 69 13.01 43.54 38.89
CA VAL A 69 12.99 44.90 38.32
C VAL A 69 12.85 45.95 39.44
N GLY A 70 12.00 45.69 40.42
CA GLY A 70 11.82 46.56 41.60
C GLY A 70 13.05 46.63 42.51
N ILE A 71 13.88 45.59 42.56
CA ILE A 71 15.17 45.62 43.28
C ILE A 71 16.20 46.43 42.50
N ALA A 72 16.27 46.24 41.17
CA ALA A 72 17.20 46.97 40.30
C ALA A 72 16.93 48.49 40.30
N ALA A 73 15.66 48.89 40.33
CA ALA A 73 15.28 50.30 40.45
C ALA A 73 15.75 50.90 41.80
N ARG A 74 15.54 50.19 42.92
CA ARG A 74 15.97 50.66 44.25
C ARG A 74 17.49 50.74 44.41
N LEU A 75 18.23 49.83 43.78
CA LEU A 75 19.70 49.90 43.73
C LEU A 75 20.16 51.14 42.96
N SER A 76 19.51 51.45 41.84
CA SER A 76 19.78 52.68 41.08
C SER A 76 19.48 53.95 41.90
N ASP A 77 18.36 53.99 42.63
CA ASP A 77 18.00 55.11 43.49
C ASP A 77 19.01 55.28 44.64
N THR A 78 19.47 54.18 45.24
CA THR A 78 20.48 54.20 46.31
C THR A 78 21.80 54.77 45.79
N VAL A 79 22.23 54.37 44.59
CA VAL A 79 23.46 54.89 43.95
C VAL A 79 23.33 56.37 43.60
N ALA A 80 22.14 56.84 43.23
CA ALA A 80 21.88 58.26 42.98
C ALA A 80 21.98 59.10 44.28
N ASP A 81 21.47 58.57 45.40
CA ASP A 81 21.51 59.20 46.72
C ASP A 81 22.96 59.32 47.25
N TRP A 82 23.82 58.34 46.93
CA TRP A 82 25.25 58.35 47.27
C TRP A 82 26.04 59.48 46.58
N LEU A 83 25.62 59.89 45.37
CA LEU A 83 26.29 60.93 44.60
C LEU A 83 25.91 62.36 45.07
N GLY A 84 24.94 62.51 45.97
CA GLY A 84 24.34 63.80 46.35
C GLY A 84 24.92 64.54 47.56
N HIS A 85 25.72 63.91 48.45
CA HIS A 85 26.15 64.55 49.71
C HIS A 85 27.59 64.19 50.16
N PRO A 86 28.47 65.16 50.49
CA PRO A 86 29.75 64.89 51.14
C PRO A 86 29.74 65.34 52.62
N SER A 87 29.79 64.42 53.60
CA SER A 87 30.29 64.76 54.94
C SER A 87 30.68 63.53 55.80
N LEU A 88 31.59 63.80 56.74
CA LEU A 88 32.56 62.93 57.44
C LEU A 88 32.05 61.78 58.35
N HIS A 89 30.78 61.37 58.33
CA HIS A 89 30.30 60.16 59.04
C HIS A 89 29.91 58.99 58.11
N GLN A 90 30.29 59.07 56.83
CA GLN A 90 29.84 58.16 55.78
C GLN A 90 30.54 56.78 55.75
N GLY A 91 31.71 56.60 56.37
CA GLY A 91 32.49 55.36 56.22
C GLY A 91 31.74 54.09 56.63
N GLU A 92 31.26 54.02 57.87
CA GLU A 92 30.58 52.82 58.40
C GLU A 92 29.23 52.55 57.70
N SER A 93 28.45 53.61 57.44
CA SER A 93 27.18 53.51 56.72
C SER A 93 27.36 53.04 55.27
N LEU A 94 28.43 53.49 54.59
CA LEU A 94 28.77 53.04 53.24
C LEU A 94 29.19 51.56 53.23
N TYR A 95 29.96 51.10 54.23
CA TYR A 95 30.32 49.69 54.35
C TYR A 95 29.10 48.81 54.61
N GLU A 96 28.18 49.24 55.48
CA GLU A 96 26.94 48.49 55.78
C GLU A 96 26.04 48.38 54.54
N HIS A 97 25.88 49.47 53.77
CA HIS A 97 25.10 49.44 52.54
C HIS A 97 25.78 48.62 51.43
N LEU A 98 27.12 48.64 51.34
CA LEU A 98 27.86 47.86 50.35
C LEU A 98 27.79 46.36 50.66
N ASP A 99 27.86 45.98 51.93
CA ASP A 99 27.67 44.59 52.37
C ASP A 99 26.22 44.11 52.09
N LEU A 100 25.22 44.97 52.36
CA LEU A 100 23.83 44.68 52.06
C LEU A 100 23.56 44.56 50.54
N ALA A 101 24.18 45.40 49.72
CA ALA A 101 24.12 45.30 48.26
C ALA A 101 24.82 44.04 47.74
N HIS A 102 25.98 43.69 48.32
CA HIS A 102 26.72 42.47 47.97
C HIS A 102 25.90 41.21 48.29
N ASN A 103 25.30 41.14 49.49
CA ASN A 103 24.45 40.03 49.90
C ASN A 103 23.21 39.88 49.00
N ARG A 104 22.60 40.99 48.56
CA ARG A 104 21.50 40.97 47.58
C ARG A 104 21.95 40.49 46.20
N SER A 105 23.15 40.89 45.76
CA SER A 105 23.72 40.41 44.50
C SER A 105 23.92 38.89 44.51
N ILE A 106 24.40 38.33 45.63
CA ILE A 106 24.57 36.88 45.80
C ILE A 106 23.21 36.16 45.76
N ASP A 107 22.19 36.69 46.42
CA ASP A 107 20.83 36.11 46.40
C ASP A 107 20.22 36.12 44.98
N VAL A 108 20.33 37.23 44.25
CA VAL A 108 19.85 37.34 42.87
C VAL A 108 20.61 36.39 41.94
N GLU A 109 21.93 36.25 42.10
CA GLU A 109 22.72 35.30 41.31
C GLU A 109 22.32 33.85 41.59
N SER A 110 22.06 33.51 42.86
CA SER A 110 21.55 32.19 43.26
C SER A 110 20.18 31.91 42.61
N GLN A 111 19.26 32.87 42.66
CA GLN A 111 17.93 32.75 42.04
C GLN A 111 18.02 32.61 40.51
N TYR A 112 18.94 33.34 39.86
CA TYR A 112 19.17 33.23 38.43
C TYR A 112 19.68 31.84 38.04
N ARG A 113 20.65 31.30 38.80
CA ARG A 113 21.14 29.92 38.57
C ARG A 113 20.04 28.88 38.76
N GLN A 114 19.18 29.04 39.78
CA GLN A 114 18.05 28.15 39.99
C GLN A 114 17.06 28.20 38.82
N LEU A 115 16.72 29.40 38.36
CA LEU A 115 15.81 29.59 37.21
C LEU A 115 16.40 28.98 35.92
N GLN A 116 17.71 29.08 35.74
CA GLN A 116 18.41 28.47 34.61
C GLN A 116 18.30 26.93 34.65
N MET A 117 18.48 26.31 35.81
CA MET A 117 18.31 24.86 35.99
C MET A 117 16.86 24.42 35.78
N ASP A 118 15.90 25.19 36.28
CA ASP A 118 14.47 24.92 36.10
C ASP A 118 14.09 25.00 34.61
N HIS A 119 14.61 26.01 33.89
CA HIS A 119 14.38 26.16 32.45
C HIS A 119 14.95 24.98 31.65
N GLN A 120 16.17 24.55 31.94
CA GLN A 120 16.77 23.37 31.30
C GLN A 120 15.97 22.09 31.59
N THR A 121 15.49 21.94 32.82
CA THR A 121 14.64 20.80 33.21
C THR A 121 13.32 20.81 32.45
N LEU A 122 12.68 21.97 32.31
CA LEU A 122 11.43 22.11 31.57
C LEU A 122 11.63 21.84 30.08
N GLN A 123 12.72 22.33 29.50
CA GLN A 123 13.07 22.09 28.10
C GLN A 123 13.27 20.59 27.81
N LYS A 124 13.94 19.87 28.71
CA LYS A 124 14.10 18.42 28.59
C LYS A 124 12.75 17.69 28.63
N LYS A 125 11.88 18.04 29.59
CA LYS A 125 10.53 17.48 29.69
C LYS A 125 9.69 17.75 28.43
N PHE A 126 9.83 18.93 27.85
CA PHE A 126 9.15 19.28 26.60
C PHE A 126 9.62 18.41 25.43
N GLN A 127 10.93 18.18 25.30
CA GLN A 127 11.47 17.30 24.26
C GLN A 127 10.98 15.85 24.43
N GLU A 128 10.98 15.32 25.65
CA GLU A 128 10.47 13.97 25.95
C GLU A 128 8.97 13.84 25.64
N ALA A 129 8.19 14.88 25.91
CA ALA A 129 6.77 14.91 25.56
C ALA A 129 6.56 14.97 24.04
N ALA A 130 7.36 15.75 23.32
CA ALA A 130 7.30 15.86 21.86
C ALA A 130 7.66 14.53 21.17
N THR A 131 8.68 13.80 21.67
CA THR A 131 9.03 12.48 21.14
C THR A 131 7.92 11.46 21.37
N LYS A 132 7.34 11.42 22.58
CA LYS A 132 6.20 10.54 22.88
C LYS A 132 4.97 10.87 22.02
N LEU A 133 4.71 12.16 21.79
CA LEU A 133 3.63 12.58 20.90
C LEU A 133 3.88 12.13 19.46
N ALA A 134 5.12 12.25 18.96
CA ALA A 134 5.46 11.78 17.63
C ALA A 134 5.30 10.26 17.48
N GLU A 135 5.71 9.48 18.50
CA GLU A 135 5.56 8.03 18.53
C GLU A 135 4.08 7.61 18.53
N THR A 136 3.26 8.22 19.40
CA THR A 136 1.82 7.94 19.47
C THR A 136 1.08 8.35 18.19
N VAL A 137 1.46 9.46 17.56
CA VAL A 137 0.91 9.85 16.24
C VAL A 137 1.29 8.85 15.16
N ARG A 138 2.52 8.34 15.17
CA ARG A 138 2.95 7.29 14.25
C ARG A 138 2.15 6.00 14.45
N GLU A 139 1.99 5.54 15.68
CA GLU A 139 1.19 4.35 16.01
C GLU A 139 -0.27 4.52 15.59
N ARG A 140 -0.86 5.69 15.87
CA ARG A 140 -2.20 6.04 15.39
C ARG A 140 -2.29 5.97 13.87
N ASN A 141 -1.32 6.51 13.14
CA ASN A 141 -1.34 6.50 11.68
C ASN A 141 -1.27 5.07 11.12
N GLU A 142 -0.50 4.18 11.75
CA GLU A 142 -0.47 2.76 11.37
C GLU A 142 -1.78 2.05 11.67
N LEU A 143 -2.39 2.30 12.85
CA LEU A 143 -3.71 1.76 13.19
C LEU A 143 -4.81 2.31 12.29
N GLN A 144 -4.77 3.61 11.97
CA GLN A 144 -5.72 4.24 11.05
C GLN A 144 -5.60 3.64 9.64
N LYS A 145 -4.38 3.39 9.14
CA LYS A 145 -4.20 2.69 7.86
C LYS A 145 -4.75 1.27 7.90
N LEU A 146 -4.56 0.53 9.00
CA LEU A 146 -5.15 -0.82 9.15
C LEU A 146 -6.68 -0.77 9.20
N VAL A 147 -7.26 0.23 9.86
CA VAL A 147 -8.70 0.48 9.89
C VAL A 147 -9.19 0.89 8.50
N ASP A 148 -8.45 1.71 7.76
CA ASP A 148 -8.78 2.11 6.40
C ASP A 148 -8.70 0.91 5.45
N ILE A 149 -7.72 0.00 5.62
CA ILE A 149 -7.63 -1.28 4.88
C ILE A 149 -8.77 -2.24 5.28
N ALA A 150 -9.17 -2.28 6.56
CA ALA A 150 -10.33 -3.05 7.01
C ALA A 150 -11.65 -2.45 6.49
N ASN A 151 -11.71 -1.13 6.37
CA ASN A 151 -12.79 -0.35 5.77
C ASN A 151 -12.74 -0.35 4.24
N CYS A 152 -11.62 -0.74 3.62
CA CYS A 152 -11.52 -1.28 2.25
C CYS A 152 -12.24 -2.64 2.15
N THR A 153 -13.43 -2.72 2.72
CA THR A 153 -14.52 -3.58 2.29
C THR A 153 -14.91 -3.35 0.83
N GLY A 154 -14.49 -2.22 0.24
CA GLY A 154 -14.44 -2.03 -1.20
C GLY A 154 -13.31 -2.82 -1.84
N ALA A 155 -13.38 -4.16 -1.80
CA ALA A 155 -12.71 -4.95 -2.83
C ALA A 155 -13.11 -4.32 -4.16
N VAL A 156 -12.13 -3.91 -4.98
CA VAL A 156 -12.40 -3.30 -6.28
C VAL A 156 -13.33 -4.25 -7.00
N LYS A 157 -14.52 -3.77 -7.37
CA LYS A 157 -15.51 -4.57 -8.08
C LYS A 157 -14.98 -4.82 -9.48
N THR A 158 -14.10 -5.80 -9.62
CA THR A 158 -13.64 -6.29 -10.91
C THR A 158 -14.81 -7.01 -11.54
N SER A 159 -15.35 -6.46 -12.63
CA SER A 159 -16.45 -7.10 -13.35
C SER A 159 -15.98 -8.40 -14.01
N ASP A 160 -16.88 -9.36 -14.16
CA ASP A 160 -16.62 -10.60 -14.90
C ASP A 160 -16.12 -10.30 -16.33
N ASP A 161 -16.61 -9.22 -16.95
CA ASP A 161 -16.16 -8.77 -18.27
C ASP A 161 -14.69 -8.32 -18.26
N THR A 162 -14.22 -7.70 -17.19
CA THR A 162 -12.81 -7.29 -17.04
C THR A 162 -11.92 -8.52 -16.92
N ILE A 163 -12.34 -9.50 -16.11
CA ILE A 163 -11.62 -10.78 -15.94
C ILE A 163 -11.59 -11.54 -17.27
N ARG A 164 -12.74 -11.63 -17.96
CA ARG A 164 -12.86 -12.26 -19.28
C ARG A 164 -12.00 -11.57 -20.33
N SER A 165 -11.98 -10.23 -20.34
CA SER A 165 -11.14 -9.45 -21.26
C SER A 165 -9.65 -9.73 -21.02
N LYS A 166 -9.22 -9.77 -19.75
CA LYS A 166 -7.84 -10.10 -19.38
C LYS A 166 -7.47 -11.54 -19.71
N TRP A 167 -8.40 -12.48 -19.52
CA TRP A 167 -8.22 -13.86 -19.95
C TRP A 167 -8.01 -13.97 -21.47
N LYS A 168 -8.85 -13.28 -22.26
CA LYS A 168 -8.70 -13.22 -23.73
C LYS A 168 -7.38 -12.55 -24.15
N GLN A 169 -6.94 -11.53 -23.43
CA GLN A 169 -5.65 -10.88 -23.69
C GLN A 169 -4.48 -11.85 -23.45
N LEU A 170 -4.55 -12.64 -22.37
CA LEU A 170 -3.53 -13.66 -22.07
C LEU A 170 -3.48 -14.73 -23.16
N ASP A 171 -4.64 -15.26 -23.55
CA ASP A 171 -4.77 -16.25 -24.62
C ASP A 171 -4.23 -15.72 -25.96
N TYR A 172 -4.57 -14.48 -26.31
CA TYR A 172 -4.04 -13.81 -27.49
C TYR A 172 -2.51 -13.71 -27.47
N ASN A 173 -1.93 -13.27 -26.34
CA ASN A 173 -0.48 -13.14 -26.19
C ASN A 173 0.23 -14.49 -26.35
N ILE A 174 -0.34 -15.56 -25.77
CA ILE A 174 0.17 -16.93 -25.92
C ILE A 174 0.10 -17.34 -27.39
N CYS A 175 -1.07 -17.21 -28.04
CA CYS A 175 -1.25 -17.58 -29.44
C CYS A 175 -0.31 -16.81 -30.38
N ALA A 176 -0.11 -15.51 -30.13
CA ALA A 176 0.81 -14.68 -30.92
C ALA A 176 2.25 -15.19 -30.82
N MET A 177 2.71 -15.50 -29.60
CA MET A 177 4.04 -16.05 -29.36
C MET A 177 4.18 -17.44 -29.98
N VAL A 178 3.18 -18.32 -29.86
CA VAL A 178 3.18 -19.67 -30.46
C VAL A 178 3.35 -19.58 -31.98
N ARG A 179 2.55 -18.76 -32.67
CA ARG A 179 2.63 -18.59 -34.13
C ARG A 179 3.98 -18.08 -34.59
N ALA A 180 4.66 -17.27 -33.76
CA ALA A 180 6.03 -16.87 -34.04
C ALA A 180 6.99 -18.05 -33.84
N LEU A 181 6.90 -18.76 -32.70
CA LEU A 181 7.76 -19.90 -32.35
C LEU A 181 7.63 -21.09 -33.31
N ALA A 182 6.42 -21.36 -33.81
CA ALA A 182 6.14 -22.51 -34.67
C ALA A 182 6.84 -22.43 -36.03
N LYS A 183 7.28 -21.23 -36.45
CA LYS A 183 8.07 -21.05 -37.68
C LYS A 183 9.48 -21.61 -37.56
N TYR A 184 10.00 -21.77 -36.34
CA TYR A 184 11.38 -22.19 -36.11
C TYR A 184 11.49 -23.71 -35.99
N PRO A 185 12.58 -24.34 -36.48
CA PRO A 185 12.81 -25.76 -36.28
C PRO A 185 12.80 -26.13 -34.80
N THR A 186 12.10 -27.21 -34.45
CA THR A 186 12.10 -27.77 -33.11
C THR A 186 13.22 -28.81 -32.96
N ARG A 187 13.74 -28.94 -31.73
CA ARG A 187 14.70 -29.96 -31.34
C ARG A 187 14.18 -30.69 -30.12
N CYS A 188 14.58 -31.94 -29.94
CA CYS A 188 14.27 -32.65 -28.71
C CYS A 188 14.99 -31.95 -27.53
N PRO A 189 14.26 -31.46 -26.51
CA PRO A 189 14.86 -30.81 -25.35
C PRO A 189 15.84 -31.76 -24.65
N THR A 190 16.95 -31.22 -24.16
CA THR A 190 17.94 -31.97 -23.37
C THR A 190 17.74 -31.78 -21.88
N ASP A 191 17.28 -30.60 -21.45
CA ASP A 191 17.00 -30.25 -20.06
C ASP A 191 15.91 -31.14 -19.41
N PRO A 192 16.16 -31.66 -18.19
CA PRO A 192 15.19 -32.49 -17.48
C PRO A 192 13.89 -31.76 -17.14
N VAL A 193 13.93 -30.45 -16.84
CA VAL A 193 12.72 -29.72 -16.41
C VAL A 193 11.74 -29.54 -17.56
N THR A 194 12.24 -29.17 -18.74
CA THR A 194 11.43 -29.07 -19.97
C THR A 194 10.86 -30.43 -20.37
N LYS A 195 11.65 -31.51 -20.24
CA LYS A 195 11.16 -32.88 -20.49
C LYS A 195 10.02 -33.26 -19.54
N GLU A 196 10.20 -33.05 -18.24
CA GLU A 196 9.19 -33.36 -17.23
C GLU A 196 7.90 -32.58 -17.47
N ARG A 197 8.00 -31.29 -17.82
CA ARG A 197 6.84 -30.45 -18.15
C ARG A 197 6.11 -30.94 -19.41
N LEU A 198 6.84 -31.30 -20.47
CA LEU A 198 6.24 -31.85 -21.69
C LEU A 198 5.61 -33.23 -21.45
N GLU A 199 6.24 -34.07 -20.63
CA GLU A 199 5.71 -35.38 -20.22
C GLU A 199 4.41 -35.23 -19.43
N ALA A 200 4.33 -34.23 -18.54
CA ALA A 200 3.12 -33.91 -17.79
C ALA A 200 1.97 -33.41 -18.67
N ILE A 201 2.28 -32.77 -19.81
CA ILE A 201 1.27 -32.37 -20.80
C ILE A 201 0.78 -33.58 -21.58
N VAL A 202 1.71 -34.36 -22.17
CA VAL A 202 1.38 -35.52 -22.97
C VAL A 202 2.58 -36.49 -23.03
N SER A 203 2.37 -37.75 -22.67
CA SER A 203 3.45 -38.75 -22.63
C SER A 203 4.08 -39.06 -24.00
N SER A 204 3.35 -38.81 -25.09
CA SER A 204 3.85 -38.97 -26.46
C SER A 204 4.45 -37.70 -27.06
N TRP A 205 4.80 -36.70 -26.24
CA TRP A 205 5.27 -35.39 -26.70
C TRP A 205 6.42 -35.44 -27.70
N ARG A 206 7.33 -36.42 -27.61
CA ARG A 206 8.45 -36.56 -28.54
C ARG A 206 7.99 -36.72 -29.99
N LYS A 207 6.97 -37.56 -30.21
CA LYS A 207 6.40 -37.79 -31.54
C LYS A 207 5.67 -36.54 -32.04
N LEU A 208 4.90 -35.90 -31.15
CA LEU A 208 4.14 -34.70 -31.47
C LEU A 208 5.02 -33.47 -31.77
N LEU A 209 6.26 -33.44 -31.25
CA LEU A 209 7.21 -32.37 -31.52
C LEU A 209 7.90 -32.53 -32.89
N GLU A 210 7.95 -33.75 -33.42
CA GLU A 210 8.47 -34.09 -34.76
C GLU A 210 7.44 -33.83 -35.85
N GLU A 211 6.14 -33.92 -35.51
CA GLU A 211 5.03 -33.66 -36.44
C GLU A 211 4.67 -32.16 -36.43
N ASP A 212 4.92 -31.46 -37.55
CA ASP A 212 4.67 -30.01 -37.68
C ASP A 212 3.21 -29.61 -37.37
N ASP A 213 2.23 -30.48 -37.68
CA ASP A 213 0.81 -30.23 -37.43
C ASP A 213 0.45 -30.11 -35.93
N TYR A 214 1.23 -30.76 -35.04
CA TYR A 214 0.98 -30.76 -33.60
C TYR A 214 1.91 -29.84 -32.81
N LYS A 215 2.91 -29.28 -33.49
CA LYS A 215 3.90 -28.38 -32.91
C LYS A 215 3.27 -27.15 -32.25
N GLU A 216 2.35 -26.47 -32.95
CA GLU A 216 1.66 -25.30 -32.39
C GLU A 216 0.89 -25.65 -31.12
N PHE A 217 0.18 -26.79 -31.12
CA PHE A 217 -0.57 -27.26 -29.96
C PHE A 217 0.35 -27.58 -28.78
N LEU A 218 1.48 -28.24 -29.04
CA LEU A 218 2.42 -28.61 -27.98
C LEU A 218 3.11 -27.37 -27.36
N ILE A 219 3.52 -26.41 -28.18
CA ILE A 219 4.09 -25.13 -27.70
C ILE A 219 3.03 -24.34 -26.93
N THR A 220 1.78 -24.32 -27.40
CA THR A 220 0.65 -23.66 -26.71
C THR A 220 0.45 -24.26 -25.32
N ALA A 221 0.35 -25.59 -25.23
CA ALA A 221 0.20 -26.30 -23.96
C ALA A 221 1.38 -26.04 -23.02
N TYR A 222 2.60 -26.00 -23.56
CA TYR A 222 3.80 -25.70 -22.79
C TYR A 222 3.80 -24.29 -22.19
N LEU A 223 3.38 -23.27 -22.95
CA LEU A 223 3.26 -21.90 -22.44
C LEU A 223 2.15 -21.78 -21.37
N TRP A 224 1.02 -22.47 -21.56
CA TRP A 224 -0.03 -22.53 -20.54
C TRP A 224 0.43 -23.24 -19.27
N ALA A 225 1.24 -24.30 -19.39
CA ALA A 225 1.84 -24.97 -18.24
C ALA A 225 2.76 -24.04 -17.44
N ILE A 226 3.59 -23.23 -18.11
CA ILE A 226 4.40 -22.19 -17.47
C ILE A 226 3.53 -21.21 -16.68
N VAL A 227 2.48 -20.68 -17.31
CA VAL A 227 1.57 -19.73 -16.67
C VAL A 227 0.91 -20.35 -15.43
N ASN A 228 0.44 -21.59 -15.54
CA ASN A 228 -0.20 -22.28 -14.45
C ASN A 228 0.76 -22.54 -13.28
N GLU A 229 1.92 -23.13 -13.54
CA GLU A 229 2.92 -23.50 -12.54
C GLU A 229 3.48 -22.26 -11.82
N GLU A 230 3.92 -21.26 -12.59
CA GLU A 230 4.66 -20.14 -12.04
C GLU A 230 3.77 -19.06 -11.42
N ILE A 231 2.59 -18.83 -12.01
CA ILE A 231 1.76 -17.69 -11.63
C ILE A 231 0.56 -18.16 -10.83
N PHE A 232 -0.32 -18.98 -11.43
CA PHE A 232 -1.56 -19.37 -10.77
C PHE A 232 -1.33 -20.26 -9.55
N GLN A 233 -0.40 -21.21 -9.61
CA GLN A 233 -0.08 -22.09 -8.47
C GLN A 233 0.96 -21.48 -7.52
N SER A 234 2.10 -21.03 -8.04
CA SER A 234 3.21 -20.57 -7.21
C SER A 234 3.04 -19.13 -6.75
N GLY A 235 2.95 -18.16 -7.67
CA GLY A 235 2.58 -16.72 -7.51
C GLY A 235 3.45 -15.86 -6.58
N SER A 236 3.86 -16.44 -5.45
CA SER A 236 4.65 -15.91 -4.34
C SER A 236 5.98 -15.28 -4.71
N ARG A 237 6.54 -15.62 -5.88
CA ARG A 237 7.79 -15.03 -6.40
C ARG A 237 7.58 -13.66 -7.05
N PHE A 238 6.34 -13.28 -7.35
CA PHE A 238 6.02 -12.06 -8.10
C PHE A 238 5.34 -11.01 -7.23
N TRP A 239 4.46 -11.43 -6.31
CA TRP A 239 3.72 -10.55 -5.43
C TRP A 239 3.23 -11.30 -4.18
N GLY A 240 2.90 -10.57 -3.11
CA GLY A 240 2.32 -11.14 -1.88
C GLY A 240 3.24 -12.03 -1.04
N GLY A 241 4.53 -12.13 -1.42
CA GLY A 241 5.56 -12.88 -0.70
C GLY A 241 5.27 -14.39 -0.57
N GLY A 242 6.00 -15.06 0.32
CA GLY A 242 5.82 -16.50 0.58
C GLY A 242 4.42 -16.88 1.10
N PHE A 243 3.67 -15.90 1.63
CA PHE A 243 2.33 -16.11 2.20
C PHE A 243 1.23 -16.25 1.15
N LEU A 244 1.39 -15.68 -0.05
CA LEU A 244 0.38 -15.75 -1.11
C LEU A 244 0.05 -17.20 -1.49
N ARG A 245 1.06 -18.07 -1.61
CA ARG A 245 0.85 -19.50 -1.89
C ARG A 245 0.01 -20.17 -0.80
N GLY A 246 0.27 -19.81 0.46
CA GLY A 246 -0.52 -20.26 1.60
C GLY A 246 -1.97 -19.79 1.51
N LEU A 247 -2.18 -18.52 1.20
CA LEU A 247 -3.51 -17.93 1.00
C LEU A 247 -4.28 -18.65 -0.12
N LYS A 248 -3.66 -18.87 -1.28
CA LYS A 248 -4.26 -19.62 -2.40
C LYS A 248 -4.68 -21.03 -2.01
N ASN A 249 -3.80 -21.76 -1.32
CA ASN A 249 -4.09 -23.12 -0.87
C ASN A 249 -5.22 -23.17 0.16
N MET A 250 -5.24 -22.22 1.10
CA MET A 250 -6.33 -22.10 2.06
C MET A 250 -7.65 -21.73 1.38
N ARG A 251 -7.64 -20.76 0.46
CA ARG A 251 -8.82 -20.38 -0.34
C ARG A 251 -9.40 -21.60 -1.08
N ARG A 252 -8.56 -22.39 -1.76
CA ARG A 252 -8.98 -23.60 -2.47
C ARG A 252 -9.66 -24.59 -1.54
N ARG A 253 -9.02 -24.94 -0.42
CA ARG A 253 -9.57 -25.88 0.57
C ARG A 253 -10.86 -25.39 1.21
N LEU A 254 -10.94 -24.10 1.52
CA LEU A 254 -12.15 -23.51 2.10
C LEU A 254 -13.28 -23.47 1.07
N ALA A 255 -12.99 -23.21 -0.20
CA ALA A 255 -13.98 -23.25 -1.27
C ALA A 255 -14.54 -24.67 -1.51
N GLU A 256 -13.73 -25.72 -1.32
CA GLU A 256 -14.17 -27.13 -1.42
C GLU A 256 -15.15 -27.54 -0.31
N ILE A 257 -15.04 -26.91 0.87
CA ILE A 257 -15.83 -27.28 2.07
C ILE A 257 -17.01 -26.32 2.29
N ALA A 258 -16.89 -25.07 1.83
CA ALA A 258 -17.91 -24.05 2.05
C ALA A 258 -19.21 -24.38 1.30
N PRO A 259 -20.37 -24.35 1.97
CA PRO A 259 -21.64 -24.55 1.29
C PRO A 259 -21.93 -23.42 0.29
N GLU A 260 -22.42 -23.78 -0.90
CA GLU A 260 -22.82 -22.82 -1.94
C GLU A 260 -24.02 -21.96 -1.53
N THR A 261 -24.89 -22.49 -0.67
CA THR A 261 -26.06 -21.78 -0.16
C THR A 261 -25.82 -21.27 1.25
N ASP A 262 -26.08 -19.98 1.47
CA ASP A 262 -26.08 -19.38 2.80
C ASP A 262 -27.18 -20.04 3.65
N ARG A 263 -26.80 -21.00 4.49
CA ARG A 263 -27.69 -21.58 5.51
C ARG A 263 -27.43 -20.88 6.84
N PRO A 264 -28.33 -20.00 7.31
CA PRO A 264 -28.11 -19.18 8.51
C PRO A 264 -27.98 -19.99 9.81
N SER A 265 -28.27 -21.29 9.79
CA SER A 265 -28.22 -22.19 10.96
C SER A 265 -26.89 -22.91 11.15
N ARG A 266 -25.91 -22.77 10.25
CA ARG A 266 -24.56 -23.35 10.43
C ARG A 266 -23.55 -22.27 10.75
N SER A 267 -22.71 -22.53 11.75
CA SER A 267 -21.54 -21.74 12.15
C SER A 267 -20.34 -21.88 11.19
N GLU A 268 -20.53 -22.57 10.07
CA GLU A 268 -19.48 -22.81 9.06
C GLU A 268 -19.33 -21.59 8.14
N PRO A 269 -18.10 -21.25 7.72
CA PRO A 269 -17.87 -20.15 6.79
C PRO A 269 -18.55 -20.45 5.44
N THR A 270 -19.48 -19.59 5.03
CA THR A 270 -20.13 -19.70 3.72
C THR A 270 -19.20 -19.25 2.59
N MET A 271 -19.52 -19.58 1.34
CA MET A 271 -18.72 -19.20 0.18
C MET A 271 -18.42 -17.70 0.12
N LYS A 272 -19.40 -16.87 0.51
CA LYS A 272 -19.27 -15.42 0.63
C LYS A 272 -18.22 -14.99 1.66
N HIS A 273 -18.15 -15.68 2.79
CA HIS A 273 -17.14 -15.42 3.82
C HIS A 273 -15.74 -15.78 3.31
N VAL A 274 -15.60 -16.92 2.63
CA VAL A 274 -14.32 -17.34 2.05
C VAL A 274 -13.84 -16.34 0.99
N ALA A 275 -14.72 -15.91 0.09
CA ALA A 275 -14.40 -14.93 -0.94
C ALA A 275 -13.98 -13.59 -0.33
N LYS A 276 -14.74 -13.07 0.65
CA LYS A 276 -14.41 -11.84 1.36
C LYS A 276 -13.07 -11.93 2.08
N TRP A 277 -12.84 -13.00 2.83
CA TRP A 277 -11.58 -13.23 3.54
C TRP A 277 -10.39 -13.30 2.58
N SER A 278 -10.54 -14.01 1.44
CA SER A 278 -9.50 -14.10 0.42
C SER A 278 -9.19 -12.76 -0.21
N ALA A 279 -10.21 -11.97 -0.56
CA ALA A 279 -10.04 -10.65 -1.15
C ALA A 279 -9.32 -9.70 -0.18
N GLN A 280 -9.74 -9.67 1.09
CA GLN A 280 -9.10 -8.87 2.12
C GLN A 280 -7.66 -9.32 2.40
N GLY A 281 -7.42 -10.63 2.49
CA GLY A 281 -6.08 -11.19 2.65
C GLY A 281 -5.16 -10.84 1.48
N THR A 282 -5.70 -10.82 0.26
CA THR A 282 -5.00 -10.42 -0.95
C THR A 282 -4.57 -8.96 -0.91
N VAL A 283 -5.49 -8.05 -0.56
CA VAL A 283 -5.19 -6.61 -0.41
C VAL A 283 -4.12 -6.39 0.66
N LEU A 284 -4.22 -7.09 1.79
CA LEU A 284 -3.25 -6.99 2.89
C LEU A 284 -1.85 -7.46 2.46
N LEU A 285 -1.77 -8.58 1.75
CA LEU A 285 -0.49 -9.09 1.22
C LEU A 285 0.08 -8.15 0.15
N GLY A 286 -0.77 -7.58 -0.71
CA GLY A 286 -0.38 -6.56 -1.68
C GLY A 286 0.20 -5.32 -1.00
N HIS A 287 -0.40 -4.87 0.10
CA HIS A 287 0.12 -3.74 0.88
C HIS A 287 1.49 -4.03 1.50
N PHE A 288 1.66 -5.17 2.19
CA PHE A 288 2.90 -5.44 2.93
C PHE A 288 4.07 -5.85 2.03
N TYR A 289 3.81 -6.62 0.98
CA TYR A 289 4.88 -7.20 0.15
C TYR A 289 4.99 -6.51 -1.21
N GLY A 290 3.94 -5.85 -1.68
CA GLY A 290 3.90 -5.24 -2.99
C GLY A 290 4.12 -6.24 -4.14
N ARG A 291 4.39 -5.67 -5.32
CA ARG A 291 4.75 -6.40 -6.53
C ARG A 291 6.24 -6.18 -6.83
N ASP A 292 6.97 -7.25 -7.06
CA ASP A 292 8.36 -7.13 -7.54
C ASP A 292 8.34 -6.73 -9.02
N LYS A 293 8.62 -5.45 -9.29
CA LYS A 293 8.64 -4.87 -10.64
C LYS A 293 9.64 -5.54 -11.59
N LYS A 294 10.68 -6.20 -11.06
CA LYS A 294 11.72 -6.86 -11.86
C LYS A 294 11.46 -8.36 -12.03
N ALA A 295 10.62 -8.97 -11.19
CA ALA A 295 10.33 -10.41 -11.24
C ALA A 295 9.75 -10.87 -12.59
N PRO A 296 8.78 -10.17 -13.22
CA PRO A 296 8.25 -10.57 -14.52
C PRO A 296 9.34 -10.68 -15.60
N LYS A 297 10.22 -9.67 -15.68
CA LYS A 297 11.33 -9.68 -16.65
C LYS A 297 12.33 -10.82 -16.38
N ARG A 298 12.70 -11.05 -15.12
CA ARG A 298 13.63 -12.14 -14.76
C ARG A 298 13.02 -13.52 -15.07
N ARG A 299 11.73 -13.72 -14.77
CA ARG A 299 11.06 -14.98 -15.12
C ARG A 299 10.93 -15.15 -16.62
N ALA A 300 10.54 -14.10 -17.33
CA ALA A 300 10.40 -14.16 -18.78
C ALA A 300 11.72 -14.57 -19.44
N ALA A 301 12.85 -13.99 -19.02
CA ALA A 301 14.17 -14.39 -19.51
C ALA A 301 14.50 -15.85 -19.18
N TYR A 302 14.20 -16.31 -17.95
CA TYR A 302 14.45 -17.69 -17.53
C TYR A 302 13.64 -18.73 -18.32
N GLU A 303 12.35 -18.47 -18.56
CA GLU A 303 11.50 -19.39 -19.34
C GLU A 303 11.81 -19.31 -20.84
N LEU A 304 12.21 -18.13 -21.34
CA LEU A 304 12.64 -17.99 -22.72
C LEU A 304 13.93 -18.78 -22.99
N ASP A 305 14.92 -18.72 -22.09
CA ASP A 305 16.15 -19.54 -22.19
C ASP A 305 15.84 -21.04 -22.31
N LYS A 306 14.83 -21.54 -21.59
CA LYS A 306 14.36 -22.93 -21.74
C LYS A 306 13.66 -23.20 -23.06
N LEU A 307 12.86 -22.26 -23.54
CA LEU A 307 12.21 -22.37 -24.85
C LEU A 307 13.25 -22.39 -25.97
N GLU A 308 14.32 -21.59 -25.88
CA GLU A 308 15.42 -21.55 -26.86
C GLU A 308 16.13 -22.90 -27.01
N GLN A 309 16.11 -23.75 -25.98
CA GLN A 309 16.73 -25.08 -26.04
C GLN A 309 16.00 -26.05 -26.96
N PHE A 310 14.70 -25.84 -27.22
CA PHE A 310 13.92 -26.74 -28.07
C PHE A 310 13.21 -26.04 -29.24
N CYS A 311 12.98 -24.73 -29.18
CA CYS A 311 12.64 -23.88 -30.31
C CYS A 311 13.93 -23.15 -30.73
N ASN A 312 14.45 -23.41 -31.92
CA ASN A 312 15.75 -22.90 -32.38
C ASN A 312 15.73 -21.39 -32.76
N ILE A 313 15.33 -20.54 -31.80
CA ILE A 313 15.11 -19.10 -31.98
C ILE A 313 16.43 -18.35 -32.26
N ALA A 314 17.53 -18.77 -31.62
CA ALA A 314 18.84 -18.09 -31.72
C ALA A 314 19.54 -18.26 -33.09
N ALA A 315 19.10 -19.20 -33.93
CA ALA A 315 19.73 -19.49 -35.21
C ALA A 315 19.30 -18.56 -36.35
N GLU A 316 18.24 -17.77 -36.16
CA GLU A 316 17.65 -16.92 -37.20
C GLU A 316 17.54 -15.47 -36.69
N LYS A 317 17.74 -14.49 -37.59
CA LYS A 317 17.45 -13.08 -37.25
C LYS A 317 15.94 -12.93 -37.08
N THR A 318 15.49 -12.68 -35.87
CA THR A 318 14.07 -12.62 -35.55
C THR A 318 13.57 -11.17 -35.55
N ASP A 319 12.52 -10.89 -36.32
CA ASP A 319 11.79 -9.60 -36.22
C ASP A 319 10.92 -9.52 -34.94
N THR A 320 10.80 -10.64 -34.22
CA THR A 320 10.02 -10.76 -32.98
C THR A 320 10.91 -10.61 -31.76
N ASP A 321 10.53 -9.73 -30.84
CA ASP A 321 11.14 -9.61 -29.52
C ASP A 321 10.50 -10.61 -28.56
N PHE A 322 10.98 -11.85 -28.56
CA PHE A 322 10.44 -12.94 -27.75
C PHE A 322 10.50 -12.67 -26.24
N LEU A 323 11.49 -11.89 -25.78
CA LEU A 323 11.57 -11.52 -24.37
C LEU A 323 10.41 -10.59 -23.99
N ARG A 324 10.07 -9.63 -24.86
CA ARG A 324 8.92 -8.76 -24.67
C ARG A 324 7.61 -9.53 -24.71
N GLU A 325 7.44 -10.47 -25.65
CA GLU A 325 6.23 -11.32 -25.74
C GLU A 325 6.06 -12.18 -24.48
N MET A 326 7.10 -12.88 -24.06
CA MET A 326 7.07 -13.68 -22.83
C MET A 326 6.80 -12.82 -21.59
N LYS A 327 7.41 -11.62 -21.51
CA LYS A 327 7.12 -10.67 -20.43
C LYS A 327 5.65 -10.26 -20.44
N SER A 328 5.08 -9.98 -21.61
CA SER A 328 3.66 -9.63 -21.78
C SER A 328 2.73 -10.73 -21.28
N ILE A 329 3.03 -12.00 -21.60
CA ILE A 329 2.31 -13.18 -21.09
C ILE A 329 2.37 -13.22 -19.55
N VAL A 330 3.57 -13.13 -18.98
CA VAL A 330 3.76 -13.17 -17.52
C VAL A 330 3.05 -12.02 -16.80
N GLU A 331 3.16 -10.79 -17.32
CA GLU A 331 2.49 -9.62 -16.72
C GLU A 331 0.97 -9.72 -16.79
N THR A 332 0.44 -10.14 -17.94
CA THR A 332 -1.02 -10.31 -18.12
C THR A 332 -1.57 -11.41 -17.22
N ALA A 333 -0.86 -12.54 -17.10
CA ALA A 333 -1.24 -13.62 -16.20
C ALA A 333 -1.16 -13.21 -14.72
N LEU A 334 -0.19 -12.38 -14.34
CA LEU A 334 -0.09 -11.84 -12.98
C LEU A 334 -1.23 -10.87 -12.66
N ASP A 335 -1.57 -9.97 -13.58
CA ASP A 335 -2.71 -9.06 -13.41
C ASP A 335 -4.00 -9.86 -13.22
N LEU A 336 -4.18 -10.91 -14.03
CA LEU A 336 -5.32 -11.80 -13.93
C LEU A 336 -5.33 -12.57 -12.60
N ASP A 337 -4.19 -13.10 -12.15
CA ASP A 337 -4.06 -13.78 -10.86
C ASP A 337 -4.43 -12.86 -9.68
N GLU A 338 -3.97 -11.61 -9.71
CA GLU A 338 -4.30 -10.59 -8.72
C GLU A 338 -5.81 -10.25 -8.75
N MET A 339 -6.41 -10.12 -9.94
CA MET A 339 -7.86 -9.92 -10.10
C MET A 339 -8.66 -11.09 -9.54
N LEU A 340 -8.26 -12.33 -9.83
CA LEU A 340 -8.93 -13.53 -9.32
C LEU A 340 -8.83 -13.59 -7.79
N MET A 341 -7.69 -13.23 -7.21
CA MET A 341 -7.43 -13.24 -5.77
C MET A 341 -8.13 -12.12 -4.98
N SER A 342 -8.26 -10.94 -5.59
CA SER A 342 -8.95 -9.78 -5.01
C SER A 342 -10.46 -9.77 -5.24
N SER A 343 -10.99 -10.67 -6.07
CA SER A 343 -12.42 -10.76 -6.36
C SER A 343 -13.24 -11.25 -5.16
N MET A 344 -14.43 -10.66 -5.01
CA MET A 344 -15.47 -11.09 -4.05
C MET A 344 -16.26 -12.31 -4.53
N ALA A 345 -15.97 -12.81 -5.73
CA ALA A 345 -16.42 -14.11 -6.22
C ALA A 345 -15.27 -15.12 -6.15
N ILE A 346 -15.60 -16.39 -5.91
CA ILE A 346 -14.61 -17.47 -6.04
C ILE A 346 -14.63 -17.95 -7.48
N LEU A 347 -13.55 -17.64 -8.19
CA LEU A 347 -13.31 -18.08 -9.55
C LEU A 347 -12.20 -19.12 -9.51
N SER A 348 -12.48 -20.29 -10.09
CA SER A 348 -11.56 -21.41 -10.16
C SER A 348 -11.17 -21.66 -11.60
N ILE A 349 -9.88 -21.79 -11.86
CA ILE A 349 -9.38 -22.22 -13.17
C ILE A 349 -9.48 -23.74 -13.20
N GLN A 350 -10.34 -24.26 -14.07
CA GLN A 350 -10.44 -25.70 -14.33
C GLN A 350 -9.61 -26.03 -15.55
N TRP A 351 -8.57 -26.82 -15.34
CA TRP A 351 -7.85 -27.47 -16.43
C TRP A 351 -8.57 -28.77 -16.78
N PRO A 352 -8.71 -29.12 -18.06
CA PRO A 352 -9.25 -30.42 -18.44
C PRO A 352 -8.43 -31.50 -17.73
N GLU A 353 -9.07 -32.30 -16.89
CA GLU A 353 -8.37 -33.40 -16.22
C GLU A 353 -7.80 -34.33 -17.28
N THR A 354 -6.53 -34.69 -17.13
CA THR A 354 -5.85 -35.70 -17.95
C THR A 354 -6.63 -37.02 -17.87
N GLY A 355 -7.52 -37.24 -18.86
CA GLY A 355 -8.01 -38.55 -19.25
C GLY A 355 -9.09 -39.24 -18.40
N GLN A 356 -9.73 -38.58 -17.42
CA GLN A 356 -10.84 -39.18 -16.65
C GLN A 356 -12.05 -38.26 -16.41
N SER A 357 -12.29 -37.26 -17.25
CA SER A 357 -13.62 -36.64 -17.24
C SER A 357 -14.63 -37.65 -17.78
N LYS A 358 -15.53 -38.11 -16.90
CA LYS A 358 -16.80 -38.72 -17.32
C LYS A 358 -17.40 -37.78 -18.36
N SER A 359 -17.64 -38.29 -19.56
CA SER A 359 -18.18 -37.57 -20.71
C SER A 359 -19.21 -36.52 -20.26
N LEU A 360 -18.77 -35.27 -20.15
CA LEU A 360 -19.70 -34.17 -20.26
C LEU A 360 -20.20 -34.23 -21.71
N PRO A 361 -21.52 -34.32 -21.95
CA PRO A 361 -22.03 -34.34 -23.31
C PRO A 361 -21.50 -33.11 -24.03
N TYR A 362 -20.97 -33.35 -25.23
CA TYR A 362 -20.54 -32.33 -26.17
C TYR A 362 -21.57 -31.18 -26.21
N ASP A 363 -21.19 -30.02 -25.70
CA ASP A 363 -22.00 -28.80 -25.75
C ASP A 363 -21.70 -28.10 -27.09
N ALA A 364 -22.56 -28.37 -28.07
CA ALA A 364 -22.47 -27.78 -29.40
C ALA A 364 -22.57 -26.25 -29.36
N ASP A 365 -23.34 -25.70 -28.43
CA ASP A 365 -23.59 -24.26 -28.34
C ASP A 365 -22.37 -23.50 -27.78
N GLY A 366 -21.58 -24.14 -26.92
CA GLY A 366 -20.32 -23.60 -26.42
C GLY A 366 -19.20 -23.59 -27.46
N MET A 367 -19.18 -24.54 -28.39
CA MET A 367 -18.15 -24.66 -29.44
C MET A 367 -18.49 -23.88 -30.71
N ASP A 368 -19.77 -23.69 -31.03
CA ASP A 368 -20.19 -22.82 -32.15
C ASP A 368 -19.80 -21.35 -31.90
N ALA A 369 -19.68 -20.92 -30.64
CA ALA A 369 -19.12 -19.61 -30.29
C ALA A 369 -17.62 -19.48 -30.59
N VAL A 370 -16.86 -20.58 -30.59
CA VAL A 370 -15.42 -20.59 -30.91
C VAL A 370 -15.18 -20.69 -32.42
N VAL A 371 -16.04 -21.43 -33.13
CA VAL A 371 -15.95 -21.59 -34.60
C VAL A 371 -16.50 -20.38 -35.35
N LEU A 372 -17.55 -19.70 -34.86
CA LEU A 372 -18.07 -18.49 -35.52
C LEU A 372 -17.06 -17.33 -35.52
N TRP A 373 -16.24 -17.20 -34.46
CA TRP A 373 -15.24 -16.13 -34.37
C TRP A 373 -14.11 -16.29 -35.40
N HIS A 374 -13.71 -17.51 -35.73
CA HIS A 374 -12.72 -17.76 -36.78
C HIS A 374 -13.27 -17.57 -38.20
N THR A 375 -14.58 -17.72 -38.39
CA THR A 375 -15.20 -17.70 -39.72
C THR A 375 -15.67 -16.30 -40.14
N LEU A 376 -16.07 -15.44 -39.19
CA LEU A 376 -16.55 -14.08 -39.47
C LEU A 376 -15.45 -13.01 -39.58
N GLY A 377 -14.21 -13.33 -39.19
CA GLY A 377 -13.06 -12.42 -39.32
C GLY A 377 -12.51 -12.28 -40.75
N ASN A 378 -12.89 -13.17 -41.69
CA ASN A 378 -12.25 -13.26 -43.01
C ASN A 378 -13.19 -13.19 -44.23
N ARG A 379 -14.49 -12.89 -44.06
CA ARG A 379 -15.38 -12.67 -45.22
C ARG A 379 -16.43 -11.59 -44.96
N LEU A 380 -16.09 -10.35 -45.29
CA LEU A 380 -17.07 -9.34 -45.72
C LEU A 380 -16.67 -8.86 -47.13
N PRO A 381 -17.44 -9.19 -48.18
CA PRO A 381 -17.32 -8.54 -49.47
C PRO A 381 -17.79 -7.09 -49.34
N ARG A 382 -16.97 -6.14 -49.81
CA ARG A 382 -17.43 -4.77 -50.08
C ARG A 382 -18.49 -4.83 -51.17
N LEU A 383 -19.72 -4.44 -50.86
CA LEU A 383 -20.74 -4.10 -51.87
C LEU A 383 -20.67 -2.60 -52.19
N PRO A 384 -20.84 -2.20 -53.46
CA PRO A 384 -20.72 -0.81 -53.89
C PRO A 384 -21.97 0.00 -53.54
N LEU A 385 -21.76 1.27 -53.22
CA LEU A 385 -22.82 2.27 -53.06
C LEU A 385 -23.51 2.54 -54.41
N PRO A 386 -24.85 2.62 -54.46
CA PRO A 386 -25.54 3.11 -55.65
C PRO A 386 -25.45 4.64 -55.71
N SER A 387 -25.37 5.10 -56.96
CA SER A 387 -25.19 6.46 -57.48
C SER A 387 -26.11 7.54 -56.95
#